data_AF-A0A6A0HHS8-F1
#
_entry.id   AF-A0A6A0HHS8-F1
#
_cell.length_a   1.000
_cell.length_b   1.000
_cell.length_c   1.000
_cell.angle_alpha   90.00
_cell.angle_beta   90.00
_cell.angle_gamma   90.00
#
_symmetry.space_group_name_H-M   'P 1'
#
loop_
_entity.id
_entity.type
_entity.pdbx_description
1 polymer ?
#
loop_
_entity_poly.entity_id
_entity_poly.type
_entity_poly.pdbx_seq_one_letter_code
_entity_poly.pdbx_strand_id
1 'polypeptide(L)'
;MPKQSNISMPTSDLSKFDDAVLEEAIALLKAYRFQRRQKRFLKSGVRLYFSNVSGMVFLADERLNVAVLDEGELTQGRICRRCTVQRSESQGAGR
;
A
#
# COMPACT_ATOMS: atom_id res chain seq x y z
N MET A 1 -29.87 8.94 -0.44
CA MET A 1 -28.88 8.49 0.56
C MET A 1 -27.50 8.65 -0.06
N PRO A 2 -26.62 9.54 0.41
CA PRO A 2 -25.29 9.64 -0.19
C PRO A 2 -24.50 8.39 0.18
N LYS A 3 -24.10 7.61 -0.83
CA LYS A 3 -23.15 6.50 -0.69
C LYS A 3 -21.87 7.12 -0.15
N GLN A 4 -21.53 6.82 1.11
CA GLN A 4 -20.24 7.19 1.67
C GLN A 4 -19.16 6.67 0.72
N SER A 5 -18.53 7.60 0.01
CA SER A 5 -17.28 7.36 -0.65
C SER A 5 -16.29 6.99 0.45
N ASN A 6 -16.05 5.68 0.59
CA ASN A 6 -15.08 5.07 1.52
C ASN A 6 -13.66 5.48 1.10
N ILE A 7 -13.35 6.75 1.35
CA ILE A 7 -12.01 7.28 1.27
C ILE A 7 -11.32 6.78 2.55
N SER A 8 -10.36 5.86 2.41
CA SER A 8 -9.50 5.45 3.53
C SER A 8 -8.81 6.71 4.06
N MET A 9 -9.26 7.23 5.20
CA MET A 9 -8.59 8.37 5.80
C MET A 9 -7.32 7.85 6.48
N PRO A 10 -6.14 8.45 6.23
CA PRO A 10 -4.97 8.19 7.04
C PRO A 10 -5.31 8.51 8.51
N THR A 11 -5.26 7.50 9.37
CA THR A 11 -5.36 7.67 10.82
C THR A 11 -3.97 7.58 11.43
N SER A 12 -3.61 8.52 12.29
CA SER A 12 -2.39 8.47 13.10
C SER A 12 -2.57 7.68 14.40
N ASP A 13 -3.80 7.23 14.68
CA ASP A 13 -4.13 6.42 15.84
C ASP A 13 -3.76 4.96 15.59
N LEU A 14 -2.56 4.58 16.03
CA LEU A 14 -1.98 3.24 15.85
C LEU A 14 -2.65 2.16 16.70
N SER A 15 -3.41 2.54 17.75
CA SER A 15 -4.09 1.60 18.65
C SER A 15 -5.18 0.77 17.96
N LYS A 16 -5.57 1.17 16.75
CA LYS A 16 -6.58 0.50 15.93
C LYS A 16 -6.04 -0.65 15.08
N PHE A 17 -4.74 -0.89 15.12
CA PHE A 17 -4.06 -1.92 14.33
C PHE A 17 -3.51 -3.00 15.25
N ASP A 18 -3.63 -4.26 14.83
CA ASP A 18 -3.00 -5.38 15.51
C ASP A 18 -1.50 -5.45 15.20
N ASP A 19 -0.79 -6.32 15.92
CA ASP A 19 0.65 -6.53 15.74
C ASP A 19 1.01 -6.95 14.32
N ALA A 20 0.13 -7.70 13.62
CA ALA A 20 0.40 -8.15 12.26
C ALA A 20 0.45 -6.97 11.27
N VAL A 21 -0.50 -6.05 11.36
CA VAL A 21 -0.54 -4.83 10.53
C VAL A 21 0.65 -3.92 10.85
N LEU A 22 1.04 -3.82 12.12
CA LEU A 22 2.22 -3.03 12.52
C LEU A 22 3.53 -3.65 12.00
N GLU A 23 3.68 -4.97 12.04
CA GLU A 23 4.84 -5.66 11.47
C GLU A 23 4.89 -5.52 9.94
N GLU A 24 3.75 -5.57 9.25
CA GLU A 24 3.69 -5.31 7.81
C GLU A 24 4.13 -3.87 7.48
N ALA A 25 3.72 -2.89 8.29
CA ALA A 25 4.19 -1.51 8.15
C ALA A 25 5.71 -1.39 8.32
N ILE A 26 6.27 -2.06 9.31
CA ILE A 26 7.72 -2.10 9.55
C ILE A 26 8.44 -2.73 8.36
N ALA A 27 7.94 -3.86 7.85
CA ALA A 27 8.52 -4.55 6.71
C ALA A 27 8.47 -3.68 5.44
N LEU A 28 7.36 -2.99 5.21
CA LEU A 28 7.20 -2.06 4.09
C LEU A 28 8.16 -0.87 4.17
N LEU A 29 8.34 -0.29 5.36
CA LEU A 29 9.31 0.79 5.58
C LEU A 29 10.76 0.32 5.38
N LYS A 30 11.10 -0.89 5.84
CA LYS A 30 12.40 -1.53 5.58
C LYS A 30 12.61 -1.69 4.07
N ALA A 31 11.66 -2.31 3.35
CA ALA A 31 11.73 -2.49 1.90
C ALA A 31 11.90 -1.15 1.17
N TYR A 32 11.12 -0.12 1.54
CA TYR A 32 11.25 1.21 0.96
C TYR A 32 12.64 1.82 1.18
N ARG A 33 13.19 1.72 2.39
CA ARG A 33 14.55 2.23 2.70
C ARG A 33 15.60 1.65 1.75
N PHE A 34 15.54 0.35 1.47
CA PHE A 34 16.56 -0.36 0.68
C PHE A 34 16.29 -0.33 -0.84
N GLN A 35 15.03 -0.42 -1.26
CA GLN A 35 14.67 -0.66 -2.66
C GLN A 35 14.25 0.61 -3.41
N ARG A 36 13.93 1.73 -2.73
CA ARG A 36 13.42 2.97 -3.38
C ARG A 36 14.28 3.54 -4.49
N ARG A 37 15.60 3.31 -4.48
CA ARG A 37 16.51 3.80 -5.53
C ARG A 37 16.40 2.99 -6.82
N GLN A 38 16.10 1.69 -6.68
CA GLN A 38 15.93 0.75 -7.79
C GLN A 38 14.50 0.85 -8.35
N LYS A 39 13.51 0.91 -7.45
CA LYS A 39 12.08 0.97 -7.76
C LYS A 39 11.61 2.42 -7.80
N ARG A 40 11.70 3.07 -8.96
CA ARG A 40 11.45 4.53 -9.15
C ARG A 40 9.97 4.90 -9.39
N PHE A 41 9.03 4.08 -8.94
CA PHE A 41 7.60 4.32 -9.16
C PHE A 41 6.99 5.31 -8.15
N LEU A 42 7.52 5.40 -6.92
CA LEU A 42 7.19 6.47 -5.98
C LEU A 42 8.02 7.74 -6.28
N LYS A 43 7.38 8.91 -6.22
CA LYS A 43 7.97 10.24 -6.43
C LYS A 43 8.14 10.98 -5.10
N SER A 44 7.85 12.28 -5.06
CA SER A 44 7.96 13.14 -3.88
C SER A 44 6.81 12.95 -2.89
N GLY A 45 7.05 13.29 -1.63
CA GLY A 45 6.01 13.34 -0.60
C GLY A 45 5.41 11.97 -0.26
N VAL A 46 6.23 10.92 -0.25
CA VAL A 46 5.81 9.56 0.12
C VAL A 46 5.31 9.53 1.57
N ARG A 47 4.10 8.99 1.77
CA ARG A 47 3.46 8.79 3.07
C ARG A 47 3.05 7.33 3.25
N LEU A 48 3.03 6.87 4.49
CA LEU A 48 2.51 5.58 4.90
C LEU A 48 1.01 5.71 5.21
N TYR A 49 0.23 4.76 4.72
CA TYR A 49 -1.22 4.72 4.91
C TYR A 49 -1.63 3.38 5.49
N PHE A 50 -2.61 3.45 6.39
CA PHE A 50 -3.27 2.30 6.95
C PHE A 50 -4.74 2.34 6.54
N SER A 51 -5.21 1.28 5.90
CA SER A 51 -6.62 1.11 5.56
C SER A 51 -7.33 0.36 6.67
N ASN A 52 -8.13 1.07 7.46
CA ASN A 52 -8.98 0.47 8.49
C ASN A 52 -10.12 -0.41 7.91
N VAL A 53 -10.40 -0.32 6.60
CA VAL A 53 -11.42 -1.14 5.94
C VAL A 53 -10.84 -2.46 5.43
N SER A 54 -9.64 -2.43 4.84
CA SER A 54 -9.03 -3.62 4.23
C SER A 54 -7.91 -4.23 5.06
N GLY A 55 -7.53 -3.62 6.18
CA GLY A 55 -6.35 -4.01 6.98
C GLY A 55 -5.02 -3.78 6.26
N MET A 56 -5.02 -3.12 5.10
CA MET A 56 -3.84 -3.00 4.25
C MET A 56 -2.95 -1.84 4.68
N VAL A 57 -1.64 -2.06 4.64
CA VAL A 57 -0.63 -1.01 4.78
C VAL A 57 0.05 -0.75 3.44
N PHE A 58 0.15 0.52 3.03
CA PHE A 58 0.77 0.88 1.76
C PHE A 58 1.45 2.24 1.83
N LEU A 59 2.40 2.47 0.92
CA LEU A 59 2.99 3.80 0.70
C LEU A 59 2.31 4.45 -0.49
N ALA A 60 2.05 5.74 -0.42
CA ALA A 60 1.66 6.51 -1.60
C ALA A 60 2.37 7.86 -1.64
N ASP A 61 2.66 8.32 -2.86
CA ASP A 61 3.20 9.64 -3.10
C ASP A 61 2.09 10.67 -3.41
N GLU A 62 2.48 11.94 -3.61
CA GLU A 62 1.55 13.04 -3.91
C GLU A 62 0.78 12.86 -5.22
N ARG A 63 1.27 11.98 -6.11
CA ARG A 63 0.67 11.68 -7.41
C ARG A 63 -0.15 10.40 -7.38
N LEU A 64 -0.41 9.84 -6.20
CA LEU A 64 -1.16 8.60 -5.99
C LEU A 64 -0.49 7.37 -6.63
N ASN A 65 0.83 7.39 -6.84
CA ASN A 65 1.57 6.15 -7.08
C ASN A 65 1.62 5.38 -5.77
N VAL A 66 1.38 4.07 -5.82
CA VAL A 66 1.29 3.23 -4.64
C VAL A 66 2.37 2.17 -4.62
N ALA A 67 2.94 1.97 -3.44
CA ALA A 67 3.81 0.83 -3.13
C ALA A 67 3.12 -0.07 -2.11
N VAL A 68 3.17 -1.36 -2.38
CA VAL A 68 2.75 -2.39 -1.44
C VAL A 68 3.93 -3.34 -1.23
N LEU A 69 3.89 -4.10 -0.15
CA LEU A 69 4.85 -5.17 0.07
C LEU A 69 4.27 -6.46 -0.51
N ASP A 70 5.02 -7.12 -1.38
CA ASP A 70 4.64 -8.40 -1.96
C ASP A 70 5.87 -9.31 -1.92
N GLU A 71 5.79 -10.40 -1.16
CA GLU A 71 6.90 -11.36 -0.97
C GLU A 71 8.24 -10.69 -0.55
N GLY A 72 8.17 -9.60 0.23
CA GLY A 72 9.35 -8.84 0.68
C GLY A 72 9.88 -7.81 -0.33
N GLU A 73 9.29 -7.72 -1.51
CA GLU A 73 9.62 -6.76 -2.55
C GLU A 73 8.65 -5.57 -2.55
N LEU A 74 9.20 -4.40 -2.83
CA LEU A 74 8.43 -3.19 -3.05
C LEU A 74 7.83 -3.25 -4.46
N THR A 75 6.54 -3.51 -4.56
CA THR A 75 5.82 -3.63 -5.83
C THR A 75 4.89 -2.45 -6.04
N GLN A 76 4.66 -2.10 -7.30
CA GLN A 76 3.73 -1.02 -7.64
C GLN A 76 2.30 -1.53 -7.47
N GLY A 77 1.59 -0.97 -6.50
CA GLY A 77 0.17 -1.21 -6.31
C GLY A 77 -0.67 -0.45 -7.33
N ARG A 78 -1.86 -0.96 -7.63
CA ARG A 78 -2.93 -0.21 -8.32
C ARG A 78 -4.06 0.02 -7.34
N ILE A 79 -4.33 1.26 -6.95
CA ILE A 79 -5.60 1.59 -6.27
C ILE A 79 -6.69 1.57 -7.33
N CYS A 80 -7.46 0.49 -7.41
CA CYS A 80 -8.70 0.49 -8.16
C CYS A 80 -9.76 1.25 -7.35
N ARG A 81 -10.25 2.39 -7.86
CA ARG A 81 -11.32 3.20 -7.24
C ARG A 81 -12.65 2.43 -7.02
N ARG A 82 -12.78 1.21 -7.53
CA ARG A 82 -13.94 0.32 -7.40
C ARG A 82 -13.63 -1.09 -6.89
N CYS A 83 -12.36 -1.42 -6.61
CA CYS A 83 -11.98 -2.77 -6.26
C CYS A 83 -11.32 -2.74 -4.89
N THR A 84 -12.03 -3.26 -3.89
CA THR A 84 -11.43 -3.97 -2.78
C THR A 84 -10.44 -4.98 -3.36
N VAL A 85 -9.14 -4.66 -3.21
CA VAL A 85 -7.94 -5.49 -3.37
C VAL A 85 -8.13 -6.79 -4.16
N GLN A 86 -7.67 -6.82 -5.42
CA GLN A 86 -7.22 -8.09 -6.01
C GLN A 86 -5.70 -8.16 -5.86
N ARG A 87 -5.22 -9.21 -5.18
CA ARG A 87 -3.81 -9.63 -5.25
C ARG A 87 -3.49 -9.82 -6.73
N SER A 88 -2.40 -9.22 -7.18
CA SER A 88 -1.87 -9.46 -8.51
C SER A 88 -1.47 -10.93 -8.58
N GLU A 89 -2.30 -11.76 -9.22
CA GLU A 89 -1.84 -13.05 -9.69
C GLU A 89 -0.72 -12.80 -10.69
N SER A 90 0.48 -13.21 -10.31
CA SER A 90 1.58 -13.46 -11.22
C SER A 90 1.14 -14.57 -12.18
N GLN A 91 0.72 -14.19 -13.39
CA GLN A 91 0.77 -15.08 -14.55
C GLN A 91 1.62 -14.45 -15.63
N GLY A 92 2.91 -14.75 -15.56
CA GLY A 92 3.80 -14.72 -16.72
C GLY A 92 3.91 -16.12 -17.30
N ALA A 93 3.43 -16.29 -18.52
CA ALA A 93 3.91 -17.20 -19.59
C ALA A 93 2.78 -17.18 -20.65
N GLY A 94 2.96 -16.59 -21.83
CA GLY A 94 3.91 -17.08 -22.83
C GLY A 94 3.07 -17.71 -23.95
N ARG A 95 3.37 -17.31 -25.18
CA ARG A 95 2.70 -17.67 -26.43
C ARG A 95 2.37 -19.15 -26.60
#